data_AF-T1CWW6-F1
#
_entry.id   AF-T1CWW6-F1
#
_cell.length_a   1.000
_cell.length_b   1.000
_cell.length_c   1.000
_cell.angle_alpha   90.00
_cell.angle_beta   90.00
_cell.angle_gamma   90.00
#
_symmetry.space_group_name_H-M   'P 1'
#
loop_
_entity.id
_entity.type
_entity.pdbx_description
1 polymer ?
#
loop_
_entity_poly.entity_id
_entity_poly.type
_entity_poly.pdbx_seq_one_letter_code
_entity_poly.pdbx_strand_id
1 'polypeptide(L)'
;VRERITLSGDLLPSAVFSDLVREVFALSSSLSVELTFFELLTVVAFLAFSRSGCNAVILEAGMGGRWDATTVCDPSVTLLTGVSLDHEEILGPGIERIFEEKVAVGRPGRPFVATLHDPTLRRAFLERARTTGFLPVLSGRDFSSRWEGLESVETGSRLLHYRGRWGERGFSPTLTATYQ
;
A
#
# COMPACT_ATOMS: atom_id res chain seq x y z
N VAL A 1 -12.92 2.09 -13.12
CA VAL A 1 -12.29 0.84 -12.63
C VAL A 1 -10.89 0.63 -13.18
N ARG A 2 -10.62 0.84 -14.48
CA ARG A 2 -9.28 0.58 -15.07
C ARG A 2 -8.15 1.45 -14.50
N GLU A 3 -8.47 2.61 -13.95
CA GLU A 3 -7.55 3.48 -13.21
C GLU A 3 -6.91 2.81 -11.99
N ARG A 4 -7.44 1.67 -11.54
CA ARG A 4 -6.97 0.92 -10.37
C ARG A 4 -5.81 -0.04 -10.67
N ILE A 5 -5.46 -0.25 -11.96
CA ILE A 5 -4.35 -1.10 -12.36
C ILE A 5 -3.52 -0.36 -13.41
N THR A 6 -2.30 0.02 -13.03
CA THR A 6 -1.34 0.69 -13.90
C THR A 6 -0.06 -0.11 -14.02
N LEU A 7 0.57 -0.05 -15.19
CA LEU A 7 1.86 -0.66 -15.50
C LEU A 7 2.81 0.44 -15.97
N SER A 8 3.90 0.64 -15.25
CA SER A 8 4.90 1.68 -15.58
C SER A 8 4.33 3.10 -15.73
N GLY A 9 3.21 3.40 -15.05
CA GLY A 9 2.51 4.68 -15.13
C GLY A 9 1.33 4.72 -16.12
N ASP A 10 1.22 3.74 -17.00
CA ASP A 10 0.16 3.68 -18.01
C ASP A 10 -1.01 2.80 -17.55
N LEU A 11 -2.22 3.17 -17.96
CA LEU A 11 -3.41 2.35 -17.75
C LEU A 11 -3.30 1.04 -18.54
N LEU A 12 -3.68 -0.07 -17.92
CA LEU A 12 -3.78 -1.34 -18.64
C LEU A 12 -4.75 -1.20 -19.83
N PRO A 13 -4.39 -1.59 -21.08
CA PRO A 13 -5.26 -1.44 -22.24
C PRO A 13 -6.64 -2.11 -22.06
N SER A 14 -7.71 -1.53 -22.62
CA SER A 14 -9.09 -2.01 -22.40
C SER A 14 -9.25 -3.50 -22.71
N ALA A 15 -8.72 -3.93 -23.86
CA ALA A 15 -8.83 -5.30 -24.33
C ALA A 15 -8.13 -6.27 -23.36
N VAL A 16 -6.91 -5.95 -22.96
CA VAL A 16 -6.14 -6.75 -22.00
C VAL A 16 -6.88 -6.86 -20.66
N PHE A 17 -7.40 -5.75 -20.14
CA PHE A 17 -8.20 -5.78 -18.90
C PHE A 17 -9.43 -6.68 -19.05
N SER A 18 -10.18 -6.56 -20.14
CA SER A 18 -11.36 -7.39 -20.40
C SER A 18 -11.03 -8.87 -20.51
N ASP A 19 -9.92 -9.23 -21.17
CA ASP A 19 -9.49 -10.61 -21.31
C ASP A 19 -9.09 -11.23 -19.97
N LEU A 20 -8.34 -10.49 -19.14
CA LEU A 20 -7.98 -10.94 -17.79
C LEU A 20 -9.22 -11.13 -16.90
N VAL A 21 -10.19 -10.22 -16.95
CA VAL A 21 -11.45 -10.36 -16.21
C VAL A 21 -12.19 -11.63 -16.62
N ARG A 22 -12.31 -11.88 -17.93
CA ARG A 22 -12.95 -13.11 -18.44
C ARG A 22 -12.24 -14.37 -17.96
N GLU A 23 -10.91 -14.36 -17.99
CA GLU A 23 -10.09 -15.48 -17.53
C GLU A 23 -10.32 -15.77 -16.05
N VAL A 24 -10.23 -14.75 -15.18
CA VAL A 24 -10.43 -14.92 -13.74
C VAL A 24 -11.86 -15.36 -13.43
N PHE A 25 -12.85 -14.80 -14.13
CA PHE A 25 -14.26 -15.16 -13.92
C PHE A 25 -14.57 -16.60 -14.36
N ALA A 26 -13.98 -17.05 -15.47
CA ALA A 26 -14.11 -18.44 -15.92
C ALA A 26 -13.48 -19.40 -14.90
N LEU A 27 -12.31 -19.05 -14.36
CA LEU A 27 -11.63 -19.84 -13.34
C LEU A 27 -12.44 -19.89 -12.03
N SER A 28 -12.90 -18.75 -11.51
CA SER A 28 -13.70 -18.71 -10.28
C SER A 28 -14.98 -19.54 -10.40
N SER A 29 -15.64 -19.47 -11.57
CA SER A 29 -16.81 -20.29 -11.89
C SER A 29 -16.48 -21.78 -11.90
N SER A 30 -15.36 -22.17 -12.53
CA SER A 30 -14.94 -23.58 -12.56
C SER A 30 -14.60 -24.15 -11.19
N LEU A 31 -14.13 -23.29 -10.28
CA LEU A 31 -13.78 -23.65 -8.90
C LEU A 31 -14.97 -23.52 -7.93
N SER A 32 -16.14 -23.08 -8.40
CA SER A 32 -17.30 -22.76 -7.56
C SER A 32 -16.97 -21.76 -6.44
N VAL A 33 -16.13 -20.77 -6.75
CA VAL A 33 -15.74 -19.68 -5.84
C VAL A 33 -16.45 -18.41 -6.26
N GLU A 34 -17.25 -17.84 -5.35
CA GLU A 34 -17.81 -16.50 -5.52
C GLU A 34 -16.81 -15.46 -5.01
N LEU A 35 -16.45 -14.51 -5.88
CA LEU A 35 -15.56 -13.41 -5.55
C LEU A 35 -16.37 -12.13 -5.39
N THR A 36 -16.08 -11.36 -4.35
CA THR A 36 -16.51 -9.96 -4.30
C THR A 36 -15.88 -9.17 -5.43
N PHE A 37 -16.43 -7.98 -5.71
CA PHE A 37 -15.87 -7.08 -6.71
C PHE A 37 -14.38 -6.76 -6.44
N PHE A 38 -14.02 -6.53 -5.18
CA PHE A 38 -12.64 -6.19 -4.82
C PHE A 38 -11.71 -7.39 -4.98
N GLU A 39 -12.10 -8.58 -4.53
CA GLU A 39 -11.31 -9.81 -4.71
C GLU A 39 -11.07 -10.13 -6.19
N LEU A 40 -12.10 -10.03 -7.03
CA LEU A 40 -11.96 -10.20 -8.48
C LEU A 40 -10.92 -9.24 -9.05
N LEU A 41 -11.00 -7.95 -8.67
CA LEU A 41 -10.07 -6.93 -9.16
C LEU A 41 -8.64 -7.18 -8.66
N THR A 42 -8.47 -7.61 -7.41
CA THR A 42 -7.17 -7.98 -6.84
C THR A 42 -6.53 -9.13 -7.62
N VAL A 43 -7.28 -10.18 -7.93
CA VAL A 43 -6.77 -11.31 -8.72
C VAL A 43 -6.41 -10.88 -10.15
N VAL A 44 -7.24 -10.06 -10.79
CA VAL A 44 -6.95 -9.49 -12.12
C VAL A 44 -5.66 -8.66 -12.09
N ALA A 45 -5.45 -7.84 -11.05
CA ALA A 45 -4.23 -7.06 -10.88
C ALA A 45 -3.00 -7.96 -10.74
N PHE A 46 -3.06 -8.99 -9.90
CA PHE A 46 -1.96 -9.94 -9.76
C PHE A 46 -1.63 -10.65 -11.06
N LEU A 47 -2.64 -11.07 -11.83
CA LEU A 47 -2.43 -11.72 -13.11
C LEU A 47 -1.77 -10.74 -14.10
N ALA A 48 -2.23 -9.49 -14.16
CA ALA A 48 -1.61 -8.45 -14.98
C ALA A 48 -0.13 -8.23 -14.62
N PHE A 49 0.19 -8.06 -13.33
CA PHE A 49 1.56 -7.84 -12.87
C PHE A 49 2.47 -9.04 -13.15
N SER A 50 1.97 -10.26 -12.92
CA SER A 50 2.75 -11.49 -13.17
C SER A 50 3.14 -11.65 -14.65
N ARG A 51 2.28 -11.20 -15.58
CA ARG A 51 2.51 -11.27 -17.03
C ARG A 51 3.33 -10.12 -17.59
N SER A 52 3.54 -9.07 -16.80
CA SER A 52 4.19 -7.84 -17.26
C SER A 52 5.67 -7.75 -16.87
N GLY A 53 6.21 -8.73 -16.15
CA GLY A 53 7.63 -8.75 -15.75
C GLY A 53 8.01 -7.60 -14.82
N CYS A 54 7.08 -7.13 -13.98
CA CYS A 54 7.31 -6.01 -13.06
C CYS A 54 8.53 -6.27 -12.15
N ASN A 55 9.41 -5.28 -12.01
CA ASN A 55 10.53 -5.36 -11.05
C ASN A 55 10.07 -5.13 -9.60
N ALA A 56 9.01 -4.36 -9.43
CA ALA A 56 8.35 -4.10 -8.17
C ALA A 56 6.86 -3.83 -8.42
N VAL A 57 6.03 -4.09 -7.42
CA VAL A 57 4.60 -3.81 -7.44
C VAL A 57 4.26 -3.05 -6.17
N ILE A 58 3.51 -1.96 -6.31
CA ILE A 58 2.91 -1.25 -5.19
C ILE A 58 1.46 -1.71 -5.11
N LEU A 59 1.09 -2.33 -3.99
CA LEU A 59 -0.26 -2.80 -3.72
C LEU A 59 -0.86 -1.95 -2.62
N GLU A 60 -1.91 -1.22 -2.95
CA GLU A 60 -2.71 -0.47 -1.99
C GLU A 60 -3.79 -1.38 -1.42
N ALA A 61 -3.87 -1.48 -0.09
CA ALA A 61 -4.97 -2.18 0.58
C ALA A 61 -6.28 -1.42 0.35
N GLY A 62 -7.36 -2.13 0.06
CA GLY A 62 -8.66 -1.51 -0.20
C GLY A 62 -9.29 -0.95 1.07
N MET A 63 -9.46 -1.80 2.10
CA MET A 63 -10.04 -1.35 3.37
C MET A 63 -9.52 -2.15 4.56
N GLY A 64 -9.18 -1.42 5.63
CA GLY A 64 -8.57 -2.03 6.81
C GLY A 64 -7.16 -2.53 6.52
N GLY A 65 -6.93 -3.83 6.69
CA GLY A 65 -5.66 -4.47 6.40
C GLY A 65 -5.74 -6.00 6.56
N ARG A 66 -6.00 -6.48 7.78
CA ARG A 66 -5.95 -7.92 8.12
C ARG A 66 -6.74 -8.84 7.19
N TRP A 67 -7.95 -8.41 6.83
CA TRP A 67 -8.89 -9.17 6.00
C TRP A 67 -9.00 -8.62 4.57
N ASP A 68 -8.10 -7.72 4.19
CA ASP A 68 -8.07 -7.19 2.84
C ASP A 68 -7.59 -8.26 1.84
N ALA A 69 -8.18 -8.32 0.65
CA ALA A 69 -7.81 -9.29 -0.38
C ALA A 69 -6.33 -9.22 -0.76
N THR A 70 -5.69 -8.06 -0.63
CA THR A 70 -4.25 -7.89 -0.90
C THR A 70 -3.35 -8.61 0.10
N THR A 71 -3.85 -8.95 1.29
CA THR A 71 -3.11 -9.65 2.35
C THR A 71 -2.79 -11.12 1.99
N VAL A 72 -3.29 -11.65 0.87
CA VAL A 72 -2.79 -12.93 0.33
C VAL A 72 -1.33 -12.82 -0.15
N CYS A 73 -0.82 -11.60 -0.40
CA CYS A 73 0.56 -11.38 -0.79
C CYS A 73 1.55 -11.53 0.39
N ASP A 74 2.78 -11.96 0.10
CA ASP A 74 3.94 -11.87 1.01
C ASP A 74 4.80 -10.66 0.61
N PRO A 75 4.53 -9.45 1.17
CA PRO A 75 5.23 -8.24 0.78
C PRO A 75 6.69 -8.24 1.23
N SER A 76 7.56 -7.71 0.37
CA SER A 76 8.96 -7.44 0.74
C SER A 76 9.09 -6.29 1.74
N VAL A 77 8.18 -5.31 1.68
CA VAL A 77 8.08 -4.16 2.58
C VAL A 77 6.60 -3.79 2.74
N THR A 78 6.19 -3.47 3.96
CA THR A 78 4.85 -2.93 4.27
C THR A 78 4.95 -1.46 4.64
N LEU A 79 3.99 -0.65 4.19
CA LEU A 79 3.92 0.79 4.49
C LEU A 79 2.61 1.12 5.24
N LEU A 80 2.70 1.87 6.34
CA LEU A 80 1.58 2.49 7.02
C LEU A 80 1.77 4.01 6.95
N THR A 81 1.06 4.64 6.01
CA THR A 81 1.20 6.07 5.71
C THR A 81 0.57 6.97 6.77
N GLY A 82 -0.45 6.47 7.48
CA GLY A 82 -1.12 7.14 8.60
C GLY A 82 -2.28 6.30 9.12
N VAL A 83 -2.88 6.74 10.23
CA VAL A 83 -4.14 6.20 10.74
C VAL A 83 -5.06 7.39 11.01
N SER A 84 -6.22 7.37 10.36
CA SER A 84 -7.30 8.35 10.45
C SER A 84 -8.60 7.64 10.82
N LEU A 85 -9.59 8.40 11.27
CA LEU A 85 -10.94 7.91 11.53
C LEU A 85 -11.70 7.74 10.20
N ASP A 86 -11.29 6.75 9.42
CA ASP A 86 -11.95 6.37 8.16
C ASP A 86 -12.59 5.00 8.30
N HIS A 87 -13.78 4.82 7.72
CA HIS A 87 -14.50 3.55 7.65
C HIS A 87 -14.85 2.93 9.02
N GLU A 88 -15.21 3.74 10.03
CA GLU A 88 -15.59 3.27 11.37
C GLU A 88 -16.77 2.27 11.34
N GLU A 89 -17.68 2.37 10.37
CA GLU A 89 -18.80 1.44 10.21
C GLU A 89 -18.34 0.00 9.94
N ILE A 90 -17.17 -0.17 9.33
CA ILE A 90 -16.62 -1.45 8.90
C ILE A 90 -15.48 -1.89 9.83
N LEU A 91 -14.61 -0.96 10.20
CA LEU A 91 -13.44 -1.25 11.05
C LEU A 91 -13.75 -1.14 12.54
N GLY A 92 -14.91 -0.58 12.90
CA GLY A 92 -15.32 -0.27 14.26
C GLY A 92 -14.83 1.11 14.72
N PRO A 93 -15.38 1.61 15.84
CA PRO A 93 -15.11 2.97 16.29
C PRO A 93 -13.71 3.10 16.89
N GLY A 94 -13.11 4.27 16.68
CA GLY A 94 -11.87 4.68 17.34
C GLY A 94 -10.59 4.34 16.59
N ILE A 95 -9.63 5.25 16.72
CA ILE A 95 -8.36 5.20 15.99
C ILE A 95 -7.50 3.99 16.37
N GLU A 96 -7.60 3.53 17.62
CA GLU A 96 -6.89 2.37 18.12
C GLU A 96 -7.33 1.10 17.41
N ARG A 97 -8.64 0.94 17.18
CA ARG A 97 -9.17 -0.25 16.51
C ARG A 97 -8.78 -0.27 15.03
N ILE A 98 -8.88 0.86 14.35
CA ILE A 98 -8.43 1.02 12.96
C ILE A 98 -6.91 0.73 12.86
N PHE A 99 -6.13 1.25 13.82
CA PHE A 99 -4.70 0.97 13.91
C PHE A 99 -4.42 -0.53 14.05
N GLU A 100 -5.16 -1.24 14.91
CA GLU A 100 -4.99 -2.69 15.12
C GLU A 100 -5.33 -3.54 13.88
N GLU A 101 -6.29 -3.10 13.07
CA GLU A 101 -6.58 -3.75 11.78
C GLU A 101 -5.47 -3.52 10.75
N LYS A 102 -4.92 -2.30 10.70
CA LYS A 102 -3.87 -1.92 9.75
C LYS A 102 -2.51 -2.54 10.10
N VAL A 103 -2.14 -2.57 11.38
CA VAL A 103 -0.83 -3.09 11.81
C VAL A 103 -0.75 -4.62 11.73
N ALA A 104 -1.89 -5.31 11.70
CA ALA A 104 -1.94 -6.77 11.63
C ALA A 104 -1.40 -7.36 10.32
N VAL A 105 -1.20 -6.54 9.28
CA VAL A 105 -0.62 -6.99 7.99
C VAL A 105 0.90 -7.17 8.04
N GLY A 106 1.55 -6.77 9.15
CA GLY A 106 2.99 -6.92 9.32
C GLY A 106 3.46 -8.37 9.19
N ARG A 107 4.56 -8.60 8.47
CA ARG A 107 5.12 -9.94 8.25
C ARG A 107 6.40 -10.16 9.07
N PRO A 108 6.57 -11.32 9.72
CA PRO A 108 7.79 -11.63 10.46
C PRO A 108 9.05 -11.44 9.61
N GLY A 109 10.08 -10.80 10.16
CA GLY A 109 11.35 -10.54 9.49
C GLY A 109 11.30 -9.53 8.33
N ARG A 110 10.11 -9.00 7.97
CA ARG A 110 9.97 -8.00 6.91
C ARG A 110 9.95 -6.58 7.50
N PRO A 111 10.52 -5.59 6.80
CA PRO A 111 10.37 -4.18 7.17
C PRO A 111 8.91 -3.72 7.14
N PHE A 112 8.48 -3.08 8.22
CA PHE A 112 7.22 -2.36 8.29
C PHE A 112 7.52 -0.89 8.58
N VAL A 113 7.38 -0.05 7.56
CA VAL A 113 7.61 1.39 7.64
C VAL A 113 6.33 2.09 8.04
N ALA A 114 6.37 2.97 9.04
CA ALA A 114 5.20 3.71 9.47
C ALA A 114 5.50 5.19 9.76
N THR A 115 4.53 6.05 9.41
CA THR A 115 4.48 7.46 9.82
C THR A 115 3.35 7.60 10.84
N LEU A 116 3.72 7.66 12.11
CA LEU A 116 2.77 7.81 13.22
C LEU A 116 3.17 9.05 14.02
N HIS A 117 2.25 9.97 14.27
CA HIS A 117 2.51 11.17 15.08
C HIS A 117 2.12 10.96 16.54
N ASP A 118 1.09 10.17 16.80
CA ASP A 118 0.61 9.83 18.14
C ASP A 118 1.64 8.93 18.88
N PRO A 119 2.17 9.37 20.04
CA PRO A 119 3.08 8.56 20.87
C PRO A 119 2.50 7.21 21.33
N THR A 120 1.18 7.15 21.57
CA THR A 120 0.46 5.94 21.97
C THR A 120 0.46 4.92 20.84
N LEU A 121 0.13 5.34 19.61
CA LEU A 121 0.17 4.46 18.43
C LEU A 121 1.60 4.04 18.10
N ARG A 122 2.58 4.93 18.25
CA ARG A 122 4.01 4.57 18.12
C ARG A 122 4.39 3.44 19.08
N ARG A 123 3.99 3.56 20.36
CA ARG A 123 4.26 2.52 21.37
C ARG A 123 3.58 1.21 21.00
N ALA A 124 2.29 1.25 20.65
CA ALA A 124 1.54 0.06 20.23
C ALA A 124 2.16 -0.62 19.01
N PHE A 125 2.63 0.15 18.02
CA PHE A 125 3.33 -0.38 16.84
C PHE A 125 4.60 -1.15 17.20
N LEU A 126 5.38 -0.65 18.16
CA LEU A 126 6.59 -1.33 18.63
C LEU A 126 6.29 -2.59 19.43
N GLU A 127 5.25 -2.59 20.26
CA GLU A 127 4.81 -3.82 20.94
C GLU A 127 4.30 -4.86 19.93
N ARG A 128 3.55 -4.42 18.91
CA ARG A 128 3.11 -5.29 17.82
C ARG A 128 4.30 -5.85 17.05
N ALA A 129 5.32 -5.05 16.78
CA ALA A 129 6.55 -5.50 16.13
C ALA A 129 7.23 -6.63 16.92
N ARG A 130 7.28 -6.54 18.25
CA ARG A 130 7.86 -7.60 19.10
C ARG A 130 7.04 -8.89 19.08
N THR A 131 5.72 -8.79 19.08
CA THR A 131 4.83 -9.97 19.10
C THR A 131 4.72 -10.64 17.74
N THR A 132 4.64 -9.88 16.65
CA THR A 132 4.56 -10.40 15.28
C THR A 132 5.93 -10.72 14.68
N GLY A 133 7.00 -10.06 15.15
CA GLY A 133 8.37 -10.27 14.67
C GLY A 133 8.75 -9.52 13.39
N PHE A 134 7.97 -8.53 12.95
CA PHE A 134 8.36 -7.65 11.84
C PHE A 134 9.43 -6.64 12.28
N LEU A 135 10.12 -6.01 11.33
CA LEU A 135 11.19 -5.05 11.58
C LEU A 135 10.62 -3.61 11.50
N PRO A 136 10.40 -2.90 12.63
CA PRO A 136 9.74 -1.60 12.62
C PRO A 136 10.68 -0.49 12.15
N VAL A 137 10.20 0.35 11.21
CA VAL A 137 10.91 1.54 10.71
C VAL A 137 10.00 2.77 10.85
N LEU A 138 10.33 3.70 11.74
CA LEU A 138 9.47 4.82 12.13
C LEU A 138 10.02 6.16 11.68
N SER A 139 9.14 6.99 11.10
CA SER A 139 9.45 8.41 10.85
C SER A 139 9.68 9.16 12.17
N GLY A 140 10.72 10.00 12.20
CA GLY A 140 11.20 10.72 13.38
C GLY A 140 12.03 9.89 14.36
N ARG A 141 12.21 8.58 14.10
CA ARG A 141 13.13 7.71 14.87
C ARG A 141 14.23 7.16 13.98
N ASP A 142 13.85 6.46 12.91
CA ASP A 142 14.75 5.74 12.01
C ASP A 142 15.06 6.52 10.73
N PHE A 143 14.16 7.42 10.35
CA PHE A 143 14.36 8.37 9.25
C PHE A 143 13.55 9.65 9.44
N SER A 144 13.90 10.70 8.72
CA SER A 144 13.09 11.90 8.51
C SER A 144 13.03 12.23 7.03
N SER A 145 11.95 12.87 6.61
CA SER A 145 11.78 13.33 5.25
C SER A 145 11.07 14.69 5.18
N ARG A 146 11.45 15.53 4.22
CA ARG A 146 10.80 16.81 3.95
C ARG A 146 10.76 17.08 2.46
N TRP A 147 9.70 17.74 1.99
CA TRP A 147 9.64 18.24 0.62
C TRP A 147 10.19 19.67 0.55
N GLU A 148 10.89 19.98 -0.53
CA GLU A 148 11.42 21.31 -0.86
C GLU A 148 11.01 21.67 -2.31
N GLY A 149 10.51 22.90 -2.53
CA GLY A 149 10.05 23.41 -3.84
C GLY A 149 8.56 23.82 -3.89
N LEU A 150 8.21 24.70 -4.85
CA LEU A 150 6.88 25.32 -5.03
C LEU A 150 5.90 24.44 -5.83
N GLU A 151 4.61 24.58 -5.53
CA GLU A 151 3.44 23.88 -6.11
C GLU A 151 3.13 24.23 -7.59
N SER A 152 4.12 24.50 -8.45
CA SER A 152 3.80 24.85 -9.83
C SER A 152 3.40 23.62 -10.67
N VAL A 153 2.17 23.68 -11.17
CA VAL A 153 1.43 22.62 -11.89
C VAL A 153 2.04 22.28 -13.25
N GLU A 154 2.98 23.10 -13.77
CA GLU A 154 3.43 22.99 -15.16
C GLU A 154 4.85 22.41 -15.37
N THR A 155 5.70 22.36 -14.34
CA THR A 155 7.04 21.70 -14.43
C THR A 155 7.47 20.98 -13.16
N GLY A 156 6.60 20.94 -12.13
CA GLY A 156 6.90 20.74 -10.71
C GLY A 156 7.76 19.53 -10.32
N SER A 157 9.07 19.65 -10.44
CA SER A 157 10.00 18.77 -9.73
C SER A 157 10.05 19.20 -8.26
N ARG A 158 9.39 18.45 -7.38
CA ARG A 158 9.55 18.57 -5.93
C ARG A 158 10.77 17.77 -5.50
N LEU A 159 11.60 18.30 -4.60
CA LEU A 159 12.72 17.55 -4.03
C LEU A 159 12.31 16.96 -2.69
N LEU A 160 12.30 15.64 -2.58
CA LEU A 160 12.16 14.92 -1.33
C LEU A 160 13.55 14.76 -0.71
N HIS A 161 13.79 15.45 0.39
CA HIS A 161 14.95 15.21 1.23
C HIS A 161 14.65 14.06 2.17
N TYR A 162 15.57 13.10 2.25
CA TYR A 162 15.55 11.98 3.16
C TYR A 162 16.82 12.01 4.01
N ARG A 163 16.68 11.75 5.31
CA ARG A 163 17.80 11.44 6.21
C ARG A 163 17.46 10.18 6.99
N GLY A 164 18.35 9.20 7.00
CA GLY A 164 18.16 7.97 7.78
C GLY A 164 19.32 7.00 7.58
N ARG A 165 19.03 5.70 7.60
CA ARG A 165 20.06 4.64 7.54
C ARG A 165 20.98 4.68 6.31
N TRP A 166 20.58 5.37 5.24
CA TRP A 166 21.36 5.52 3.99
C TRP A 166 22.01 6.91 3.85
N GLY A 167 22.14 7.64 4.97
CA GLY A 167 22.64 9.00 5.00
C GLY A 167 21.59 9.99 4.51
N GLU A 168 22.08 11.13 4.01
CA GLU A 168 21.26 12.17 3.41
C GLU A 168 21.14 11.94 1.91
N ARG A 169 19.90 12.00 1.42
CA ARG A 169 19.57 11.79 0.00
C ARG A 169 18.53 12.81 -0.43
N GLY A 170 18.64 13.27 -1.67
CA GLY A 170 17.60 14.01 -2.36
C GLY A 170 17.00 13.14 -3.46
N PHE A 171 15.68 13.09 -3.55
CA PHE A 171 14.95 12.41 -4.61
C PHE A 171 14.01 13.40 -5.28
N SER A 172 14.09 13.55 -6.60
CA SER A 172 13.12 14.33 -7.37
C SER A 172 12.20 13.37 -8.12
N PRO A 173 11.06 12.95 -7.53
CA PRO A 173 10.15 12.04 -8.21
C PRO A 173 9.48 12.76 -9.38
N THR A 174 9.31 12.03 -10.48
CA THR A 174 8.50 12.44 -11.63
C THR A 174 7.02 12.10 -11.43
N LEU A 175 6.61 11.80 -10.19
CA LEU A 175 5.23 11.42 -9.85
C LEU A 175 4.31 12.64 -10.02
N THR A 176 3.58 12.64 -11.13
CA THR A 176 2.49 13.59 -11.39
C THR A 176 1.20 13.03 -10.79
N ALA A 177 0.87 13.41 -9.57
CA ALA A 177 -0.42 13.09 -8.95
C ALA A 177 -0.92 14.29 -8.14
N THR A 178 -2.23 14.52 -8.19
CA THR A 178 -2.92 15.42 -7.27
C THR A 178 -3.04 14.68 -5.94
N TYR A 179 -2.27 15.09 -4.95
CA TYR A 179 -2.38 14.54 -3.59
C TYR A 179 -3.70 15.03 -2.99
N GLN A 180 -4.55 14.10 -2.51
CA GLN A 180 -5.75 14.41 -1.73
C GLN A 180 -5.39 14.52 -0.25
#